data_AF-A0A7I7QBL9-F1
#
_entry.id   AF-A0A7I7QBL9-F1
#
_cell.length_a   1.000
_cell.length_b   1.000
_cell.length_c   1.000
_cell.angle_alpha   90.00
_cell.angle_beta   90.00
_cell.angle_gamma   90.00
#
_symmetry.space_group_name_H-M   'P 1'
#
loop_
_entity.id
_entity.type
_entity.pdbx_description
1 polymer ?
#
loop_
_entity_poly.entity_id
_entity_poly.type
_entity_poly.pdbx_seq_one_letter_code
_entity_poly.pdbx_strand_id
1 'polypeptide(L)'
;MVETPPPERVRTRRRIPWLNVIGVVAIVFAATALVVKNVPQAGSNQILNVSYDPTRELYAAIDKAFIPQYRTRTGVTLDIKESHGGSGRQLRSVLDGTQKASVVSLALISDIQTLSKHGLIAPDWRQRLPNNSVPYTSTVVFVVRNGNPKGIHDWPDLVNAGVSVVSPNPRSSGNGQLSVLAAWGSVTTRGGTPAQAKAYVKSLLQHVAVSTPERAVRATASPWPRSVTCS
;
A
#
# COMPACT_ATOMS: atom_id res chain seq x y z
N MET A 1 60.99 42.23 -74.33
CA MET A 1 60.59 41.04 -73.55
C MET A 1 59.18 41.30 -73.07
N VAL A 2 58.20 40.55 -73.59
CA VAL A 2 56.79 40.68 -73.21
C VAL A 2 56.55 39.68 -72.09
N GLU A 3 56.23 40.18 -70.90
CA GLU A 3 55.99 39.38 -69.70
C GLU A 3 54.53 38.86 -69.72
N THR A 4 54.37 37.54 -69.69
CA THR A 4 53.06 36.86 -69.71
C THR A 4 52.39 36.89 -68.34
N PRO A 5 51.07 37.12 -68.24
CA PRO A 5 50.36 37.07 -66.96
C PRO A 5 50.18 35.63 -66.46
N PRO A 6 50.13 35.38 -65.14
CA PRO A 6 50.00 34.05 -64.58
C PRO A 6 48.58 33.47 -64.76
N PRO A 7 48.43 32.13 -64.82
CA PRO A 7 47.12 31.51 -65.06
C PRO A 7 46.17 31.64 -63.86
N GLU A 8 44.91 31.93 -64.16
CA GLU A 8 43.80 32.08 -63.22
C GLU A 8 43.43 30.72 -62.60
N ARG A 9 43.44 30.62 -61.25
CA ARG A 9 43.04 29.40 -60.54
C ARG A 9 41.52 29.26 -60.53
N VAL A 10 41.00 28.41 -61.39
CA VAL A 10 39.59 27.98 -61.37
C VAL A 10 39.30 27.24 -60.06
N ARG A 11 38.61 27.89 -59.11
CA ARG A 11 38.03 27.24 -57.93
C ARG A 11 36.83 26.40 -58.35
N THR A 12 37.06 25.10 -58.57
CA THR A 12 35.98 24.12 -58.76
C THR A 12 35.16 23.97 -57.48
N ARG A 13 33.99 24.63 -57.42
CA ARG A 13 32.97 24.37 -56.41
C ARG A 13 32.47 22.94 -56.59
N ARG A 14 32.99 21.99 -55.80
CA ARG A 14 32.45 20.62 -55.71
C ARG A 14 30.99 20.70 -55.28
N ARG A 15 30.07 20.50 -56.24
CA ARG A 15 28.64 20.34 -55.96
C ARG A 15 28.46 18.97 -55.30
N ILE A 16 28.18 18.96 -54.00
CA ILE A 16 27.85 17.72 -53.30
C ILE A 16 26.51 17.22 -53.85
N PRO A 17 26.44 15.99 -54.39
CA PRO A 17 25.19 15.47 -54.94
C PRO A 17 24.17 15.33 -53.82
N TRP A 18 22.95 15.82 -54.08
CA TRP A 18 21.83 15.87 -53.14
C TRP A 18 21.50 14.49 -52.52
N LEU A 19 21.81 13.40 -53.23
CA LEU A 19 21.71 12.02 -52.73
C LEU A 19 22.60 11.75 -51.51
N ASN A 20 23.80 12.34 -51.45
CA ASN A 20 24.68 12.23 -50.29
C ASN A 20 24.12 13.00 -49.09
N VAL A 21 23.43 14.12 -49.34
CA VAL A 21 22.77 14.90 -48.29
C VAL A 21 21.61 14.11 -47.69
N ILE A 22 20.77 13.49 -48.53
CA ILE A 22 19.66 12.64 -48.06
C ILE A 22 20.17 11.42 -47.29
N GLY A 23 21.22 10.76 -47.79
CA GLY A 23 21.82 9.61 -47.10
C GLY A 23 22.35 9.98 -45.71
N VAL A 24 23.05 11.11 -45.59
CA VAL A 24 23.54 11.60 -44.29
C VAL A 24 22.39 11.97 -43.36
N VAL A 25 21.34 12.64 -43.86
CA VAL A 25 20.16 12.99 -43.05
C VAL A 25 19.45 11.74 -42.54
N ALA A 26 19.29 10.71 -43.38
CA ALA A 26 18.67 9.44 -42.98
C ALA A 26 19.49 8.70 -41.92
N ILE A 27 20.82 8.70 -42.03
CA ILE A 27 21.71 8.10 -41.01
C ILE A 27 21.63 8.85 -39.69
N VAL A 28 21.66 10.18 -39.71
CA VAL A 28 21.53 11.01 -38.51
C VAL A 28 20.17 10.79 -37.84
N PHE A 29 19.10 10.71 -38.62
CA PHE A 29 17.75 10.47 -38.11
C PHE A 29 17.62 9.07 -37.49
N ALA A 30 18.14 8.03 -38.15
CA ALA A 30 18.14 6.67 -37.64
C ALA A 30 18.98 6.54 -36.35
N ALA A 31 20.15 7.18 -36.30
CA ALA A 31 21.01 7.20 -35.11
C ALA A 31 20.31 7.93 -33.95
N THR A 32 19.63 9.05 -34.22
CA THR A 32 18.90 9.80 -33.20
C THR A 32 17.69 9.01 -32.71
N ALA A 33 16.95 8.33 -33.59
CA ALA A 33 15.85 7.44 -33.20
C ALA A 33 16.33 6.26 -32.34
N LEU A 34 17.49 5.68 -32.67
CA LEU A 34 18.12 4.63 -31.85
C LEU A 34 18.53 5.15 -30.46
N VAL A 35 19.06 6.37 -30.39
CA VAL A 35 19.42 7.00 -29.11
C VAL A 35 18.16 7.28 -28.29
N VAL A 36 17.13 7.90 -28.87
CA VAL A 36 15.87 8.23 -28.17
C VAL A 36 15.16 6.97 -27.66
N LYS A 37 15.14 5.88 -28.43
CA LYS A 37 14.55 4.60 -28.00
C LYS A 37 15.31 3.96 -26.83
N ASN A 38 16.63 4.21 -26.74
CA ASN A 38 17.50 3.66 -25.70
C ASN A 38 17.80 4.65 -24.57
N VAL A 39 17.23 5.86 -24.59
CA VAL A 39 17.20 6.70 -23.40
C VAL A 39 16.38 5.92 -22.37
N PRO A 40 16.95 5.56 -21.21
CA PRO A 40 16.17 4.98 -20.13
C PRO A 40 15.06 5.97 -19.82
N GLN A 41 13.82 5.60 -20.16
CA GLN A 41 12.68 6.33 -19.64
C GLN A 41 12.85 6.25 -18.13
N ALA A 42 13.12 7.38 -17.48
CA ALA A 42 13.12 7.45 -16.04
C ALA A 42 11.73 6.98 -15.62
N GLY A 43 11.61 5.70 -15.26
CA GLY A 43 10.42 5.18 -14.64
C GLY A 43 10.12 6.12 -13.51
N SER A 44 8.87 6.55 -13.37
CA SER A 44 8.51 7.33 -12.19
C SER A 44 9.03 6.54 -11.01
N ASN A 45 9.94 7.11 -10.20
CA ASN A 45 10.43 6.52 -8.95
C ASN A 45 9.32 6.51 -7.90
N GLN A 46 8.09 6.34 -8.36
CA GLN A 46 6.87 6.39 -7.63
C GLN A 46 6.57 5.00 -7.12
N ILE A 47 6.31 4.91 -5.83
CA ILE A 47 5.91 3.70 -5.16
C ILE A 47 4.52 3.96 -4.62
N LEU A 48 3.53 3.16 -5.01
CA LEU A 48 2.24 3.15 -4.34
C LEU A 48 2.23 2.02 -3.31
N ASN A 49 2.22 2.39 -2.03
CA ASN A 49 1.97 1.48 -0.91
C ASN A 49 0.47 1.38 -0.64
N VAL A 50 -0.14 0.24 -0.97
CA VAL A 50 -1.52 -0.05 -0.63
C VAL A 50 -1.55 -0.76 0.73
N SER A 51 -1.93 -0.01 1.76
CA SER A 51 -1.87 -0.41 3.17
C SER A 51 -3.25 -0.48 3.83
N TYR A 52 -3.32 -1.09 5.02
CA TYR A 52 -4.53 -1.13 5.84
C TYR A 52 -4.73 0.16 6.67
N ASP A 53 -5.92 0.36 7.23
CA ASP A 53 -6.36 1.68 7.73
C ASP A 53 -5.53 2.34 8.85
N PRO A 54 -5.11 1.66 9.93
CA PRO A 54 -4.44 2.29 11.08
C PRO A 54 -2.95 2.56 10.88
N THR A 55 -2.39 2.33 9.70
CA THR A 55 -0.94 2.49 9.44
C THR A 55 -0.56 3.85 8.84
N ARG A 56 -1.51 4.79 8.74
CA ARG A 56 -1.29 6.12 8.13
C ARG A 56 -0.14 6.87 8.78
N GLU A 57 -0.16 6.98 10.10
CA GLU A 57 0.87 7.69 10.86
C GLU A 57 2.20 6.94 10.86
N LEU A 58 2.13 5.60 10.84
CA LEU A 58 3.32 4.74 10.76
C LEU A 58 4.06 4.96 9.42
N TYR A 59 3.37 4.84 8.29
CA TYR A 59 4.00 5.00 6.98
C TYR A 59 4.42 6.44 6.73
N ALA A 60 3.65 7.44 7.16
CA ALA A 60 4.08 8.84 7.08
C ALA A 60 5.41 9.08 7.82
N ALA A 61 5.62 8.45 8.98
CA ALA A 61 6.87 8.56 9.72
C ALA A 61 8.02 7.77 9.06
N ILE A 62 7.75 6.55 8.58
CA ILE A 62 8.73 5.71 7.88
C ILE A 62 9.18 6.39 6.58
N ASP A 63 8.25 6.86 5.75
CA ASP A 63 8.53 7.45 4.44
C ASP A 63 9.34 8.73 4.58
N LYS A 64 9.02 9.57 5.58
CA LYS A 64 9.79 10.77 5.91
C LYS A 64 11.26 10.46 6.20
N ALA A 65 11.56 9.32 6.83
CA ALA A 65 12.92 8.89 7.11
C ALA A 65 13.56 8.14 5.93
N PHE A 66 12.79 7.30 5.24
CA PHE A 66 13.28 6.38 4.21
C PHE A 66 13.68 7.10 2.92
N ILE A 67 12.86 8.04 2.43
CA ILE A 67 13.12 8.76 1.17
C ILE A 67 14.50 9.46 1.16
N PRO A 68 14.86 10.29 2.16
CA PRO A 68 16.19 10.92 2.17
C PRO A 68 17.32 9.91 2.35
N GLN A 69 17.14 8.89 3.20
CA GLN A 69 18.14 7.84 3.39
C GLN A 69 18.40 7.06 2.09
N TYR A 70 17.34 6.74 1.35
CA TYR A 70 17.44 6.05 0.07
C TYR A 70 18.17 6.91 -0.95
N ARG A 71 17.80 8.19 -1.08
CA ARG A 71 18.48 9.14 -1.98
C ARG A 71 19.97 9.28 -1.68
N THR A 72 20.35 9.39 -0.41
CA THR A 72 21.77 9.47 -0.01
C THR A 72 22.54 8.22 -0.41
N ARG A 73 21.92 7.04 -0.34
CA ARG A 73 22.57 5.76 -0.67
C ARG A 73 22.64 5.46 -2.16
N THR A 74 21.62 5.84 -2.93
CA THR A 74 21.44 5.39 -4.32
C THR A 74 21.50 6.52 -5.35
N GLY A 75 21.40 7.78 -4.91
CA GLY A 75 21.21 8.94 -5.79
C GLY A 75 19.78 9.09 -6.33
N VAL A 76 18.89 8.12 -6.06
CA VAL A 76 17.52 8.08 -6.60
C VAL A 76 16.56 8.79 -5.64
N THR A 77 15.75 9.71 -6.17
CA THR A 77 14.67 10.34 -5.40
C THR A 77 13.37 9.57 -5.62
N LEU A 78 12.79 9.03 -4.54
CA LEU A 78 11.52 8.32 -4.55
C LEU A 78 10.33 9.28 -4.34
N ASP A 79 9.19 8.98 -4.96
CA ASP A 79 7.88 9.57 -4.66
C ASP A 79 6.96 8.49 -4.08
N ILE A 80 6.87 8.39 -2.75
CA ILE A 80 6.03 7.37 -2.14
C ILE A 80 4.62 7.93 -1.93
N LYS A 81 3.63 7.21 -2.45
CA LYS A 81 2.20 7.45 -2.25
C LYS A 81 1.61 6.33 -1.42
N GLU A 82 0.67 6.69 -0.58
CA GLU A 82 -0.01 5.76 0.31
C GLU A 82 -1.50 5.71 0.00
N SER A 83 -2.06 4.52 0.10
CA SER A 83 -3.50 4.28 0.08
C SER A 83 -3.87 3.47 1.31
N HIS A 84 -4.89 3.90 2.05
CA HIS A 84 -5.28 3.28 3.31
C HIS A 84 -6.80 3.06 3.37
N GLY A 85 -7.16 1.86 3.85
CA GLY A 85 -8.52 1.51 4.22
C GLY A 85 -8.60 0.07 4.71
N GLY A 86 -9.81 -0.45 4.90
CA GLY A 86 -10.00 -1.83 5.36
C GLY A 86 -9.25 -2.84 4.48
N SER A 87 -8.47 -3.71 5.12
CA SER A 87 -7.56 -4.66 4.44
C SER A 87 -8.23 -5.44 3.30
N GLY A 88 -9.46 -5.94 3.51
CA GLY A 88 -10.22 -6.65 2.49
C GLY A 88 -10.74 -5.76 1.35
N ARG A 89 -10.92 -4.45 1.56
CA ARG A 89 -11.18 -3.49 0.47
C ARG A 89 -9.93 -3.20 -0.33
N GLN A 90 -8.81 -3.01 0.34
CA GLN A 90 -7.52 -2.76 -0.29
C GLN A 90 -7.09 -3.95 -1.14
N LEU A 91 -7.21 -5.18 -0.61
CA LEU A 91 -7.07 -6.42 -1.36
C LEU A 91 -7.88 -6.41 -2.67
N ARG A 92 -9.19 -6.15 -2.58
CA ARG A 92 -10.07 -6.09 -3.76
C ARG A 92 -9.64 -5.02 -4.75
N SER A 93 -9.26 -3.84 -4.27
CA SER A 93 -8.83 -2.74 -5.15
C SER A 93 -7.59 -3.10 -5.98
N VAL A 94 -6.69 -3.91 -5.44
CA VAL A 94 -5.50 -4.42 -6.13
C VAL A 94 -5.87 -5.56 -7.08
N LEU A 95 -6.71 -6.51 -6.63
CA LEU A 95 -7.19 -7.61 -7.48
C LEU A 95 -7.94 -7.10 -8.72
N ASP A 96 -8.80 -6.11 -8.55
CA ASP A 96 -9.63 -5.52 -9.61
C ASP A 96 -8.82 -4.53 -10.48
N GLY A 97 -7.54 -4.29 -10.15
CA GLY A 97 -6.64 -3.40 -10.91
C GLY A 97 -6.91 -1.91 -10.75
N THR A 98 -7.88 -1.52 -9.92
CA THR A 98 -8.19 -0.11 -9.62
C THR A 98 -7.05 0.62 -8.93
N GLN A 99 -6.23 -0.11 -8.16
CA GLN A 99 -4.98 0.38 -7.57
C GLN A 99 -3.82 -0.47 -8.08
N LYS A 100 -2.87 0.18 -8.77
CA LYS A 100 -1.63 -0.46 -9.24
C LYS A 100 -0.58 -0.37 -8.14
N ALA A 101 -0.70 -1.24 -7.14
CA ALA A 101 0.22 -1.29 -6.01
C ALA A 101 1.64 -1.66 -6.45
N SER A 102 2.63 -0.92 -5.96
CA SER A 102 4.04 -1.32 -6.04
C SER A 102 4.40 -2.23 -4.86
N VAL A 103 3.84 -1.91 -3.69
CA VAL A 103 3.97 -2.66 -2.45
C VAL A 103 2.60 -2.75 -1.79
N VAL A 104 2.33 -3.89 -1.16
CA VAL A 104 1.15 -4.08 -0.31
C VAL A 104 1.60 -4.32 1.12
N SER A 105 0.93 -3.67 2.07
CA SER A 105 1.14 -3.87 3.50
C SER A 105 -0.21 -4.07 4.18
N LEU A 106 -0.74 -5.29 4.08
CA LEU A 106 -2.11 -5.63 4.50
C LEU A 106 -2.15 -6.22 5.91
N ALA A 107 -3.34 -6.21 6.52
CA ALA A 107 -3.52 -6.62 7.92
C ALA A 107 -3.38 -8.14 8.14
N LEU A 108 -3.66 -8.95 7.11
CA LEU A 108 -3.75 -10.40 7.23
C LEU A 108 -2.91 -11.13 6.18
N ILE A 109 -2.27 -12.22 6.62
CA ILE A 109 -1.53 -13.15 5.75
C ILE A 109 -2.45 -13.71 4.65
N SER A 110 -3.73 -13.97 4.96
CA SER A 110 -4.71 -14.48 3.99
C SER A 110 -4.93 -13.52 2.82
N ASP A 111 -4.83 -12.21 3.05
CA ASP A 111 -5.02 -11.21 2.00
C ASP A 111 -3.83 -11.24 1.02
N ILE A 112 -2.61 -11.30 1.55
CA ILE A 112 -1.38 -11.44 0.74
C ILE A 112 -1.38 -12.79 -0.01
N GLN A 113 -1.77 -13.87 0.66
CA GLN A 113 -1.90 -15.18 0.03
C GLN A 113 -2.91 -15.19 -1.12
N THR A 114 -3.98 -14.41 -1.00
CA THR A 114 -4.97 -14.26 -2.08
C THR A 114 -4.34 -13.57 -3.29
N LEU A 115 -3.62 -12.46 -3.10
CA LEU A 115 -2.89 -11.80 -4.19
C LEU A 115 -1.89 -12.74 -4.88
N SER A 116 -1.18 -13.57 -4.10
CA SER A 116 -0.26 -14.57 -4.64
C SER A 116 -0.96 -15.64 -5.48
N LYS A 117 -2.11 -16.17 -5.01
CA LYS A 117 -2.93 -17.12 -5.78
C LYS A 117 -3.44 -16.56 -7.11
N HIS A 118 -3.62 -15.25 -7.18
CA HIS A 118 -3.98 -14.52 -8.41
C HIS A 118 -2.78 -14.13 -9.28
N GLY A 119 -1.56 -14.56 -8.92
CA GLY A 119 -0.34 -14.30 -9.69
C GLY A 119 0.18 -12.86 -9.60
N LEU A 120 -0.39 -12.02 -8.74
CA LEU A 120 0.04 -10.63 -8.56
C LEU A 120 1.29 -10.50 -7.67
N ILE A 121 1.55 -11.52 -6.85
CA ILE A 121 2.75 -11.61 -6.02
C ILE A 121 3.32 -13.02 -6.20
N ALA A 122 4.63 -13.15 -6.12
CA ALA A 122 5.29 -14.43 -6.28
C ALA A 122 4.81 -15.48 -5.25
N PRO A 123 4.84 -16.78 -5.61
CA PRO A 123 4.35 -17.85 -4.74
C PRO A 123 5.15 -18.02 -3.45
N ASP A 124 6.44 -17.71 -3.47
CA ASP A 124 7.38 -17.77 -2.35
C ASP A 124 7.43 -16.47 -1.53
N TRP A 125 6.46 -15.55 -1.72
CA TRP A 125 6.47 -14.21 -1.11
C TRP A 125 6.78 -14.24 0.39
N ARG A 126 6.25 -15.22 1.11
CA ARG A 126 6.36 -15.31 2.57
C ARG A 126 7.80 -15.45 3.03
N GLN A 127 8.65 -16.12 2.26
CA GLN A 127 10.05 -16.39 2.58
C GLN A 127 11.01 -15.29 2.08
N ARG A 128 10.53 -14.33 1.29
CA ARG A 128 11.39 -13.30 0.68
C ARG A 128 11.92 -12.27 1.66
N LEU A 129 11.26 -12.11 2.81
CA LEU A 129 11.68 -11.24 3.89
C LEU A 129 11.71 -12.01 5.22
N PRO A 130 12.54 -11.56 6.19
CA PRO A 130 12.60 -12.15 7.52
C PRO A 130 11.21 -12.25 8.18
N ASN A 131 11.11 -13.13 9.18
CA ASN A 131 9.91 -13.30 10.00
C ASN A 131 8.65 -13.59 9.18
N ASN A 132 8.77 -14.40 8.11
CA ASN A 132 7.66 -14.71 7.21
C ASN A 132 7.03 -13.47 6.55
N SER A 133 7.85 -12.46 6.23
CA SER A 133 7.40 -11.16 5.73
C SER A 133 6.48 -10.39 6.67
N VAL A 134 6.61 -10.64 7.98
CA VAL A 134 5.90 -9.93 9.05
C VAL A 134 6.90 -9.06 9.82
N PRO A 135 7.07 -7.77 9.47
CA PRO A 135 8.07 -6.90 10.08
C PRO A 135 7.71 -6.46 11.50
N TYR A 136 6.44 -6.52 11.89
CA TYR A 136 5.94 -6.19 13.21
C TYR A 136 4.66 -6.98 13.53
N THR A 137 4.33 -7.11 14.81
CA THR A 137 3.10 -7.72 15.29
C THR A 137 2.34 -6.75 16.20
N SER A 138 1.05 -7.00 16.39
CA SER A 138 0.20 -6.30 17.34
C SER A 138 -0.74 -7.31 18.02
N THR A 139 -1.57 -6.84 18.93
CA THR A 139 -2.60 -7.64 19.59
C THR A 139 -3.90 -6.86 19.70
N VAL A 140 -5.01 -7.56 19.93
CA VAL A 140 -6.32 -6.96 20.14
C VAL A 140 -6.43 -6.54 21.61
N VAL A 141 -6.84 -5.31 21.85
CA VAL A 141 -7.08 -4.78 23.20
C VAL A 141 -8.42 -4.06 23.28
N PHE A 142 -8.90 -3.84 24.50
CA PHE A 142 -10.08 -3.01 24.74
C PHE A 142 -9.65 -1.59 25.07
N VAL A 143 -10.21 -0.63 24.33
CA VAL A 143 -10.10 0.78 24.66
C VAL A 143 -11.40 1.20 25.31
N VAL A 144 -11.32 1.53 26.61
CA VAL A 144 -12.44 1.98 27.43
C VAL A 144 -12.36 3.48 27.70
N ARG A 145 -13.47 4.07 28.14
CA ARG A 145 -13.49 5.46 28.59
C ARG A 145 -12.68 5.63 29.88
N ASN A 146 -12.23 6.87 30.09
CA ASN A 146 -11.54 7.24 31.33
C ASN A 146 -12.36 6.82 32.57
N GLY A 147 -11.68 6.22 33.55
CA GLY A 147 -12.29 5.68 34.76
C GLY A 147 -12.99 4.33 34.63
N ASN A 148 -13.04 3.72 33.43
CA ASN A 148 -13.70 2.43 33.17
C ASN A 148 -15.11 2.30 33.80
N PRO A 149 -16.07 3.18 33.44
CA PRO A 149 -17.37 3.26 34.11
C PRO A 149 -18.25 2.02 33.93
N LYS A 150 -17.85 1.09 33.05
CA LYS A 150 -18.55 -0.16 32.77
C LYS A 150 -17.88 -1.38 33.39
N GLY A 151 -16.77 -1.18 34.12
CA GLY A 151 -16.04 -2.27 34.78
C GLY A 151 -15.59 -3.35 33.82
N ILE A 152 -15.13 -2.98 32.62
CA ILE A 152 -14.67 -3.95 31.61
C ILE A 152 -13.26 -4.37 31.96
N HIS A 153 -13.09 -5.65 32.23
CA HIS A 153 -11.79 -6.26 32.55
C HIS A 153 -11.45 -7.40 31.61
N ASP A 154 -12.47 -8.05 31.04
CA ASP A 154 -12.27 -9.22 30.19
C ASP A 154 -13.41 -9.40 29.17
N TRP A 155 -13.22 -10.35 28.24
CA TRP A 155 -14.16 -10.68 27.17
C TRP A 155 -15.60 -10.89 27.66
N PRO A 156 -15.89 -11.65 28.75
CA PRO A 156 -17.27 -11.83 29.22
C PRO A 156 -18.00 -10.52 29.54
N ASP A 157 -17.27 -9.46 29.91
CA ASP A 157 -17.90 -8.17 30.26
C ASP A 157 -18.48 -7.45 29.05
N LEU A 158 -18.01 -7.77 27.84
CA LEU A 158 -18.45 -7.11 26.60
C LEU A 158 -19.90 -7.44 26.21
N VAL A 159 -20.46 -8.51 26.77
CA VAL A 159 -21.85 -8.96 26.52
C VAL A 159 -22.77 -8.67 27.72
N ASN A 160 -22.31 -7.87 28.68
CA ASN A 160 -23.15 -7.43 29.79
C ASN A 160 -24.18 -6.39 29.34
N ALA A 161 -25.33 -6.39 30.01
CA ALA A 161 -26.40 -5.44 29.74
C ALA A 161 -25.91 -3.99 29.85
N GLY A 162 -26.26 -3.17 28.85
CA GLY A 162 -25.88 -1.75 28.81
C GLY A 162 -24.41 -1.49 28.45
N VAL A 163 -23.68 -2.49 27.97
CA VAL A 163 -22.39 -2.33 27.27
C VAL A 163 -22.64 -2.18 25.78
N SER A 164 -21.95 -1.22 25.16
CA SER A 164 -22.01 -0.98 23.72
C SER A 164 -20.61 -1.10 23.14
N VAL A 165 -20.45 -2.02 22.21
CA VAL A 165 -19.16 -2.32 21.56
C VAL A 165 -19.08 -1.60 20.22
N VAL A 166 -17.92 -1.04 19.92
CA VAL A 166 -17.54 -0.47 18.63
C VAL A 166 -16.47 -1.38 18.06
N SER A 167 -16.73 -1.95 16.89
CA SER A 167 -15.79 -2.82 16.20
C SER A 167 -15.89 -2.62 14.68
N PRO A 168 -14.76 -2.64 13.95
CA PRO A 168 -14.78 -2.55 12.49
C PRO A 168 -15.59 -3.68 11.83
N ASN A 169 -16.12 -3.45 10.63
CA ASN A 169 -16.85 -4.48 9.89
C ASN A 169 -15.92 -5.63 9.44
N PRO A 170 -16.08 -6.87 9.96
CA PRO A 170 -15.19 -7.99 9.63
C PRO A 170 -15.28 -8.42 8.15
N ARG A 171 -16.34 -8.05 7.42
CA ARG A 171 -16.43 -8.32 5.98
C ARG A 171 -15.45 -7.51 5.14
N SER A 172 -14.89 -6.43 5.70
CA SER A 172 -14.08 -5.48 4.95
C SER A 172 -12.81 -5.02 5.64
N SER A 173 -12.71 -5.21 6.96
CA SER A 173 -11.56 -4.83 7.77
C SER A 173 -10.89 -6.05 8.37
N GLY A 174 -9.56 -6.15 8.21
CA GLY A 174 -8.75 -7.19 8.83
C GLY A 174 -8.76 -7.13 10.36
N ASN A 175 -8.75 -5.92 10.94
CA ASN A 175 -8.88 -5.76 12.40
C ASN A 175 -10.24 -6.24 12.91
N GLY A 176 -11.31 -6.07 12.11
CA GLY A 176 -12.61 -6.66 12.42
C GLY A 176 -12.57 -8.19 12.43
N GLN A 177 -11.87 -8.80 11.47
CA GLN A 177 -11.68 -10.26 11.44
C GLN A 177 -10.84 -10.75 12.63
N LEU A 178 -9.76 -10.05 12.99
CA LEU A 178 -8.94 -10.36 14.16
C LEU A 178 -9.74 -10.19 15.47
N SER A 179 -10.60 -9.18 15.58
CA SER A 179 -11.46 -8.99 16.75
C SER A 179 -12.43 -10.17 16.93
N VAL A 180 -13.04 -10.64 15.84
CA VAL A 180 -13.91 -11.84 15.87
C VAL A 180 -13.11 -13.09 16.23
N LEU A 181 -11.90 -13.24 15.68
CA LEU A 181 -11.02 -14.37 16.00
C LEU A 181 -10.58 -14.34 17.47
N ALA A 182 -10.26 -13.17 18.01
CA ALA A 182 -9.89 -13.00 19.41
C ALA A 182 -11.08 -13.31 20.34
N ALA A 183 -12.29 -12.87 20.00
CA ALA A 183 -13.51 -13.22 20.71
C ALA A 183 -13.83 -14.72 20.64
N TRP A 184 -13.57 -15.37 19.52
CA TRP A 184 -13.69 -16.83 19.43
C TRP A 184 -12.65 -17.51 20.33
N GLY A 185 -11.40 -17.06 20.23
CA GLY A 185 -10.27 -17.55 20.99
C GLY A 185 -10.46 -17.39 22.50
N SER A 186 -11.08 -16.31 22.98
CA SER A 186 -11.33 -16.07 24.41
C SER A 186 -12.19 -17.16 25.05
N VAL A 187 -13.00 -17.86 24.26
CA VAL A 187 -13.80 -19.01 24.71
C VAL A 187 -13.02 -20.31 24.55
N THR A 188 -12.49 -20.58 23.35
CA THR A 188 -11.88 -21.89 23.06
C THR A 188 -10.57 -22.12 23.80
N THR A 189 -9.77 -21.07 24.02
CA THR A 189 -8.50 -21.18 24.76
C THR A 189 -8.71 -21.42 26.25
N ARG A 190 -9.93 -21.21 26.77
CA ARG A 190 -10.32 -21.45 28.16
C ARG A 190 -11.11 -22.76 28.35
N GLY A 191 -11.00 -23.68 27.39
CA GLY A 191 -11.67 -24.99 27.41
C GLY A 191 -13.10 -24.99 26.88
N GLY A 192 -13.59 -23.86 26.34
CA GLY A 192 -14.90 -23.79 25.71
C GLY A 192 -14.96 -24.51 24.36
N THR A 193 -16.14 -25.01 24.01
CA THR A 193 -16.41 -25.70 22.75
C THR A 193 -16.60 -24.71 21.58
N PRO A 194 -16.43 -25.15 20.33
CA PRO A 194 -16.79 -24.34 19.16
C PRO A 194 -18.24 -23.80 19.16
N ALA A 195 -19.18 -24.56 19.73
CA ALA A 195 -20.57 -24.13 19.85
C ALA A 195 -20.73 -22.96 20.83
N GLN A 196 -20.03 -23.01 21.97
CA GLN A 196 -20.00 -21.92 22.95
C GLN A 196 -19.31 -20.68 22.39
N ALA A 197 -18.19 -20.85 21.66
CA ALA A 197 -17.50 -19.74 21.01
C ALA A 197 -18.40 -19.05 19.97
N LYS A 198 -19.11 -19.83 19.15
CA LYS A 198 -20.10 -19.31 18.19
C LYS A 198 -21.22 -18.54 18.90
N ALA A 199 -21.75 -19.07 20.00
CA ALA A 199 -22.79 -18.40 20.78
C ALA A 199 -22.30 -17.08 21.38
N TYR A 200 -21.09 -17.07 21.94
CA TYR A 200 -20.47 -15.88 22.49
C TYR A 200 -20.21 -14.81 21.41
N VAL A 201 -19.60 -15.17 20.28
CA VAL A 201 -19.39 -14.25 19.15
C VAL A 201 -20.72 -13.70 18.64
N LYS A 202 -21.78 -14.52 18.57
CA LYS A 202 -23.12 -14.04 18.20
C LYS A 202 -23.64 -12.99 19.19
N SER A 203 -23.51 -13.24 20.49
CA SER A 203 -23.91 -12.30 21.53
C SER A 203 -23.10 -11.00 21.46
N LEU A 204 -21.78 -11.10 21.29
CA LEU A 204 -20.90 -9.94 21.13
C LEU A 204 -21.32 -9.09 19.93
N LEU A 205 -21.59 -9.70 18.78
CA LEU A 205 -22.03 -8.99 17.57
C LEU A 205 -23.40 -8.31 17.75
N GLN A 206 -24.26 -8.80 18.64
CA GLN A 206 -25.52 -8.12 19.00
C GLN A 206 -25.29 -6.87 19.86
N HIS A 207 -24.17 -6.79 20.59
CA HIS A 207 -23.76 -5.62 21.37
C HIS A 207 -23.00 -4.58 20.53
N VAL A 208 -22.66 -4.90 19.28
CA VAL A 208 -21.99 -3.96 18.36
C VAL A 208 -22.98 -2.90 17.90
N ALA A 209 -22.90 -1.70 18.49
CA ALA A 209 -23.83 -0.61 18.19
C ALA A 209 -23.49 0.13 16.89
N VAL A 210 -22.23 0.10 16.47
CA VAL A 210 -21.77 0.70 15.21
C VAL A 210 -20.76 -0.23 14.55
N SER A 211 -21.08 -0.67 13.34
CA SER A 211 -20.09 -1.19 12.41
C SER A 211 -19.58 -0.02 11.59
N THR A 212 -18.54 0.66 12.08
CA THR A 212 -18.14 1.95 11.50
C THR A 212 -17.77 1.78 10.02
N PRO A 213 -18.43 2.48 9.07
CA PRO A 213 -17.77 2.83 7.82
C PRO A 213 -16.63 3.81 8.16
N GLU A 214 -15.45 3.58 7.58
CA GLU A 214 -14.15 4.20 7.93
C GLU A 214 -14.05 5.74 7.85
N ARG A 215 -15.15 6.45 7.52
CA ARG A 215 -15.14 7.92 7.44
C ARG A 215 -15.37 8.65 8.78
N ALA A 216 -15.62 7.93 9.87
CA ALA A 216 -16.00 8.54 11.16
C ALA A 216 -14.80 8.99 12.03
N VAL A 217 -13.56 8.67 11.68
CA VAL A 217 -12.40 9.13 12.47
C VAL A 217 -12.09 10.63 12.24
N ARG A 218 -12.68 11.23 11.19
CA ARG A 218 -12.37 12.61 10.80
C ARG A 218 -13.62 13.45 10.52
N ALA A 219 -14.62 13.41 11.42
CA ALA A 219 -15.62 14.48 11.54
C ALA A 219 -16.42 14.31 12.84
N THR A 220 -16.61 15.43 13.54
CA THR A 220 -17.44 15.64 14.75
C THR A 220 -16.76 15.34 16.09
N ALA A 221 -16.20 16.42 16.64
CA ALA A 221 -16.32 16.70 18.05
C ALA A 221 -17.81 16.76 18.42
N SER A 222 -18.38 15.63 18.83
CA SER A 222 -19.66 15.53 19.52
C SER A 222 -19.53 14.44 20.60
N PRO A 223 -20.08 14.64 21.80
CA PRO A 223 -19.79 13.80 22.96
C PRO A 223 -20.61 12.51 22.90
N TRP A 224 -20.07 11.47 22.28
CA TRP A 224 -20.67 10.13 22.36
C TRP A 224 -20.65 9.68 23.82
N PRO A 225 -21.74 9.20 24.46
CA PRO A 225 -21.72 8.95 25.92
C PRO A 225 -21.51 7.48 26.38
N ARG A 226 -21.46 6.44 25.53
CA ARG A 226 -21.68 5.05 26.02
C ARG A 226 -20.86 3.87 25.44
N SER A 227 -19.83 4.06 24.63
CA SER A 227 -19.15 2.95 23.89
C SER A 227 -17.76 2.53 24.42
N VAL A 228 -17.40 1.26 24.14
CA VAL A 228 -16.06 0.61 24.24
C VAL A 228 -15.59 0.26 22.83
N THR A 229 -14.31 0.47 22.50
CA THR A 229 -13.76 0.15 21.17
C THR A 229 -12.84 -1.06 21.23
N CYS A 230 -13.07 -2.06 20.36
CA CYS A 230 -12.10 -3.12 20.09
C CYS A 230 -11.18 -2.65 18.95
N SER A 231 -9.88 -2.57 19.21
CA SER A 231 -8.84 -2.17 18.25
C SER A 231 -7.81 -3.28 18.07
#